data_AF-I4G0V4-F1
#
_entry.id   AF-I4G0V4-F1
#
_cell.length_a   1.000
_cell.length_b   1.000
_cell.length_c   1.000
_cell.angle_alpha   90.00
_cell.angle_beta   90.00
_cell.angle_gamma   90.00
#
_symmetry.space_group_name_H-M   'P 1'
#
loop_
_entity.id
_entity.type
_entity.pdbx_description
1 polymer ?
#
loop_
_entity_poly.entity_id
_entity_poly.type
_entity_poly.pdbx_seq_one_letter_code
_entity_poly.pdbx_strand_id
1 'polypeptide(L)'
;MAHFKTLPDDVLTQLERKVGFSLSRITESLGAVSPAVHESVDVWNLPANAVVEPSNDLTRLARPSGQWHLQVKSDNTPIAYARSSSLGSEPTDWSVDGIFQSELAEKFDQGISWIDENIPEENIIVRLLVIPAYQTHALWLIDESNINNQKILVIDAPLEYGFNLPPKIDKTQEIEQFLNQLRSVKHAEGLTE
;
A
#
# COMPACT_ATOMS: atom_id res chain seq x y z
N MET A 1 5.97 -16.27 -3.77
CA MET A 1 4.86 -15.31 -3.90
C MET A 1 4.62 -14.76 -2.53
N ALA A 2 4.73 -13.44 -2.38
CA ALA A 2 4.36 -12.77 -1.15
C ALA A 2 2.91 -13.12 -0.79
N HIS A 3 2.67 -13.53 0.44
CA HIS A 3 1.32 -13.82 0.91
C HIS A 3 0.66 -12.51 1.36
N PHE A 4 -0.02 -11.87 0.42
CA PHE A 4 -0.91 -10.77 0.75
C PHE A 4 -2.07 -11.30 1.58
N LYS A 5 -2.44 -10.55 2.62
CA LYS A 5 -3.70 -10.82 3.31
C LYS A 5 -4.81 -10.48 2.32
N THR A 6 -5.39 -11.47 1.67
CA THR A 6 -6.49 -11.25 0.72
C THR A 6 -7.80 -11.03 1.46
N LEU A 7 -8.63 -10.13 0.94
CA LEU A 7 -10.02 -10.05 1.38
C LEU A 7 -10.74 -11.38 1.09
N PRO A 8 -11.79 -11.74 1.87
CA PRO A 8 -12.62 -12.89 1.55
C PRO A 8 -13.15 -12.86 0.11
N ASP A 9 -13.24 -14.01 -0.55
CA ASP A 9 -13.58 -14.12 -1.98
C ASP A 9 -14.92 -13.46 -2.35
N ASP A 10 -15.90 -13.53 -1.45
CA ASP A 10 -17.21 -12.90 -1.60
C ASP A 10 -17.14 -11.37 -1.53
N VAL A 11 -16.30 -10.84 -0.65
CA VAL A 11 -15.96 -9.40 -0.57
C VAL A 11 -15.23 -8.96 -1.83
N LEU A 12 -14.22 -9.70 -2.29
CA LEU A 12 -13.48 -9.40 -3.52
C LEU A 12 -14.41 -9.37 -4.73
N THR A 13 -15.28 -10.37 -4.88
CA THR A 13 -16.26 -10.42 -5.97
C THR A 13 -17.17 -9.18 -5.97
N GLN A 14 -17.59 -8.71 -4.79
CA GLN A 14 -18.41 -7.50 -4.68
C GLN A 14 -17.61 -6.24 -5.05
N LEU A 15 -16.38 -6.12 -4.55
CA LEU A 15 -15.51 -4.99 -4.83
C LEU A 15 -15.13 -4.94 -6.31
N GLU A 16 -14.79 -6.06 -6.94
CA GLU A 16 -14.53 -6.16 -8.38
C GLU A 16 -15.72 -5.68 -9.20
N ARG A 17 -16.96 -6.06 -8.84
CA ARG A 17 -18.15 -5.56 -9.52
C ARG A 17 -18.30 -4.04 -9.38
N LYS A 18 -18.07 -3.50 -8.18
CA LYS A 18 -18.17 -2.05 -7.91
C LYS A 18 -17.05 -1.26 -8.61
N VAL A 19 -15.83 -1.77 -8.57
CA VAL A 19 -14.66 -1.22 -9.28
C VAL A 19 -14.88 -1.30 -10.78
N GLY A 20 -15.26 -2.46 -11.34
CA GLY A 20 -15.54 -2.65 -12.76
C GLY A 20 -16.68 -1.78 -13.27
N PHE A 21 -17.77 -1.63 -12.51
CA PHE A 21 -18.85 -0.71 -12.85
C PHE A 21 -18.36 0.76 -12.89
N SER A 22 -17.57 1.17 -11.90
CA SER A 22 -17.05 2.54 -11.82
C SER A 22 -16.00 2.80 -12.91
N LEU A 23 -15.15 1.82 -13.18
CA LEU A 23 -14.13 1.85 -14.23
C LEU A 23 -14.75 1.83 -15.62
N SER A 24 -15.84 1.10 -15.88
CA SER A 24 -16.48 1.10 -17.20
C SER A 24 -16.84 2.50 -17.70
N ARG A 25 -17.09 3.45 -16.78
CA ARG A 25 -17.34 4.87 -17.09
C ARG A 25 -16.07 5.70 -17.32
N ILE A 26 -14.92 5.20 -16.87
CA ILE A 26 -13.60 5.85 -16.91
C ILE A 26 -12.71 5.23 -18.01
N THR A 27 -12.79 3.92 -18.23
CA THR A 27 -11.89 3.12 -19.09
C THR A 27 -12.23 3.18 -20.57
N GLU A 28 -13.44 3.60 -20.96
CA GLU A 28 -13.73 3.98 -22.35
C GLU A 28 -12.74 5.04 -22.85
N SER A 29 -12.25 5.93 -21.97
CA SER A 29 -11.24 6.92 -22.31
C SER A 29 -9.80 6.39 -22.34
N LEU A 30 -9.55 5.22 -21.75
CA LEU A 30 -8.21 4.64 -21.56
C LEU A 30 -7.88 3.49 -22.52
N GLY A 31 -8.87 2.96 -23.24
CA GLY A 31 -8.68 1.77 -24.08
C GLY A 31 -8.36 0.50 -23.28
N ALA A 32 -8.59 0.49 -21.97
CA ALA A 32 -8.33 -0.68 -21.12
C ALA A 32 -9.31 -1.81 -21.43
N VAL A 33 -8.78 -3.01 -21.64
CA VAL A 33 -9.53 -4.24 -21.90
C VAL A 33 -9.68 -5.00 -20.58
N SER A 34 -10.92 -5.27 -20.16
CA SER A 34 -11.24 -6.11 -19.00
C SER A 34 -10.48 -5.77 -17.71
N PRO A 35 -10.63 -4.55 -17.16
CA PRO A 35 -9.97 -4.18 -15.91
C PRO A 35 -10.43 -5.07 -14.75
N ALA A 36 -9.50 -5.54 -13.93
CA ALA A 36 -9.74 -6.42 -12.79
C ALA A 36 -8.93 -6.00 -11.56
N VAL A 37 -9.40 -6.37 -10.37
CA VAL A 37 -8.62 -6.27 -9.14
C VAL A 37 -7.64 -7.44 -9.11
N HIS A 38 -6.35 -7.16 -8.88
CA HIS A 38 -5.32 -8.19 -8.84
C HIS A 38 -4.76 -8.39 -7.43
N GLU A 39 -4.53 -7.30 -6.70
CA GLU A 39 -4.00 -7.35 -5.34
C GLU A 39 -4.88 -6.54 -4.39
N SER A 40 -5.00 -7.00 -3.15
CA SER A 40 -5.67 -6.29 -2.07
C SER A 40 -4.80 -6.29 -0.82
N VAL A 41 -4.48 -5.11 -0.27
CA VAL A 41 -3.68 -5.01 0.95
C VAL A 41 -4.30 -4.04 1.96
N ASP A 42 -4.12 -4.35 3.24
CA ASP A 42 -4.56 -3.49 4.33
C ASP A 42 -3.69 -2.23 4.41
N VAL A 43 -4.36 -1.11 4.69
CA VAL A 43 -3.73 0.21 4.68
C VAL A 43 -3.52 0.66 6.12
N TRP A 44 -2.29 1.04 6.42
CA TRP A 44 -1.88 1.55 7.72
C TRP A 44 -1.39 2.97 7.59
N ASN A 45 -1.75 3.80 8.56
CA ASN A 45 -1.29 5.18 8.62
C ASN A 45 -0.21 5.30 9.70
N LEU A 46 0.91 5.91 9.36
CA LEU A 46 1.89 6.39 10.33
C LEU A 46 1.74 7.91 10.43
N PRO A 47 1.15 8.42 11.52
CA PRO A 47 0.84 9.83 11.64
C PRO A 47 2.07 10.66 11.99
N ALA A 48 2.04 11.96 11.66
CA ALA A 48 3.21 12.85 11.79
C ALA A 48 3.77 12.90 13.23
N ASN A 49 2.87 12.95 14.21
CA ASN A 49 3.23 12.97 15.63
C ASN A 49 3.91 11.66 16.08
N ALA A 50 3.55 10.51 15.50
CA ALA A 50 4.16 9.24 15.81
C ALA A 50 5.59 9.14 15.25
N VAL A 51 5.87 9.75 14.10
CA VAL A 51 7.23 9.78 13.52
C VAL A 51 8.22 10.46 14.46
N VAL A 52 7.81 11.54 15.14
CA VAL A 52 8.68 12.29 16.06
C VAL A 52 8.81 11.66 17.45
N GLU A 53 8.06 10.60 17.76
CA GLU A 53 8.23 9.86 19.01
C GLU A 53 9.61 9.16 19.05
N PRO A 54 10.30 9.15 20.20
CA PRO A 54 11.61 8.50 20.37
C PRO A 54 11.46 6.97 20.54
N SER A 55 10.85 6.31 19.55
CA SER A 55 10.58 4.88 19.56
C SER A 55 10.73 4.31 18.16
N ASN A 56 11.32 3.12 18.02
CA ASN A 56 11.47 2.46 16.72
C ASN A 56 10.48 1.30 16.54
N ASP A 57 9.46 1.22 17.40
CA ASP A 57 8.43 0.18 17.32
C ASP A 57 7.30 0.63 16.38
N LEU A 58 7.42 0.28 15.09
CA LEU A 58 6.42 0.66 14.09
C LEU A 58 5.05 0.05 14.38
N THR A 59 4.96 -1.13 15.00
CA THR A 59 3.69 -1.75 15.39
C THR A 59 2.93 -0.89 16.40
N ARG A 60 3.65 -0.16 17.26
CA ARG A 60 3.06 0.80 18.21
C ARG A 60 2.72 2.15 17.56
N LEU A 61 3.55 2.59 16.61
CA LEU A 61 3.44 3.92 16.00
C LEU A 61 2.39 3.99 14.88
N ALA A 62 2.31 2.97 14.03
CA ALA A 62 1.35 2.89 12.94
C ALA A 62 -0.03 2.44 13.44
N ARG A 63 -1.08 2.89 12.75
CA ARG A 63 -2.47 2.56 13.07
C ARG A 63 -3.18 1.98 11.84
N PRO A 64 -4.05 0.98 12.01
CA PRO A 64 -4.92 0.55 10.92
C PRO A 64 -5.79 1.73 10.47
N SER A 65 -5.86 1.98 9.17
CA SER A 65 -6.75 3.02 8.63
C SER A 65 -8.21 2.55 8.50
N GLY A 66 -8.45 1.24 8.57
CA GLY A 66 -9.72 0.62 8.19
C GLY A 66 -9.95 0.54 6.67
N GLN A 67 -9.01 1.07 5.87
CA GLN A 67 -9.06 1.02 4.42
C GLN A 67 -8.22 -0.12 3.86
N TRP A 68 -8.55 -0.47 2.63
CA TRP A 68 -7.90 -1.45 1.79
C TRP A 68 -7.49 -0.78 0.48
N HIS A 69 -6.31 -1.13 0.01
CA HIS A 69 -5.80 -0.76 -1.31
C HIS A 69 -6.09 -1.90 -2.27
N LEU A 70 -6.76 -1.61 -3.37
CA LEU A 70 -7.07 -2.58 -4.42
C LEU A 70 -6.30 -2.19 -5.67
N GLN A 71 -5.31 -2.99 -6.05
CA GLN A 71 -4.57 -2.78 -7.29
C GLN A 71 -5.44 -3.19 -8.48
N VAL A 72 -5.57 -2.30 -9.46
CA VAL A 72 -6.34 -2.56 -10.68
C VAL A 72 -5.38 -2.69 -11.86
N LYS A 73 -5.52 -3.81 -12.59
CA LYS A 73 -4.77 -4.05 -13.82
C LYS A 73 -5.70 -4.28 -15.00
N SER A 74 -5.17 -4.04 -16.20
CA SER A 74 -5.74 -4.44 -17.48
C SER A 74 -4.63 -5.08 -18.29
N ASP A 75 -4.85 -6.30 -18.79
CA ASP A 75 -3.82 -7.11 -19.47
C ASP A 75 -2.48 -7.15 -18.71
N ASN A 76 -2.57 -7.40 -17.39
CA ASN A 76 -1.44 -7.40 -16.44
C ASN A 76 -0.67 -6.07 -16.31
N THR A 77 -1.14 -4.99 -16.91
CA THR A 77 -0.57 -3.64 -16.76
C THR A 77 -1.33 -2.89 -15.66
N PRO A 78 -0.65 -2.32 -14.65
CA PRO A 78 -1.29 -1.49 -13.64
C PRO A 78 -1.86 -0.22 -14.28
N ILE A 79 -3.16 0.02 -14.10
CA ILE A 79 -3.86 1.18 -14.71
C ILE A 79 -4.43 2.15 -13.67
N ALA A 80 -4.71 1.68 -12.46
CA ALA A 80 -5.29 2.46 -11.38
C ALA A 80 -5.16 1.68 -10.06
N TYR A 81 -5.51 2.33 -8.96
CA TYR A 81 -5.86 1.65 -7.73
C TYR A 81 -7.19 2.17 -7.20
N ALA A 82 -7.84 1.38 -6.35
CA ALA A 82 -9.01 1.81 -5.59
C ALA A 82 -8.71 1.78 -4.09
N ARG A 83 -9.42 2.63 -3.34
CA ARG A 83 -9.52 2.54 -1.88
C ARG A 83 -10.89 2.01 -1.53
N SER A 84 -10.94 1.04 -0.63
CA SER A 84 -12.19 0.47 -0.13
C SER A 84 -12.19 0.40 1.38
N SER A 85 -13.36 0.49 1.98
CA SER A 85 -13.55 0.31 3.42
C SER A 85 -14.80 -0.51 3.68
N SER A 86 -14.91 -1.11 4.88
CA SER A 86 -16.15 -1.79 5.29
C SER A 86 -16.98 -0.86 6.15
N LEU A 87 -18.26 -0.71 5.82
CA LEU A 87 -19.24 0.00 6.66
C LEU A 87 -19.97 -0.94 7.64
N GLY A 88 -19.66 -2.24 7.62
CA GLY A 88 -20.33 -3.26 8.41
C GLY A 88 -19.61 -4.61 8.38
N SER A 89 -20.30 -5.69 8.75
CA SER A 89 -19.72 -7.05 8.80
C SER A 89 -20.01 -7.87 7.55
N GLU A 90 -20.97 -7.46 6.72
CA GLU A 90 -21.39 -8.24 5.55
C GLU A 90 -20.62 -7.81 4.29
N PRO A 91 -20.39 -8.71 3.32
CA PRO A 91 -19.71 -8.37 2.07
C PRO A 91 -20.35 -7.22 1.29
N THR A 92 -21.67 -7.05 1.41
CA THR A 92 -22.41 -5.96 0.78
C THR A 92 -22.12 -4.58 1.36
N ASP A 93 -21.65 -4.53 2.61
CA ASP A 93 -21.36 -3.30 3.36
C ASP A 93 -20.04 -2.65 2.94
N TRP A 94 -19.24 -3.34 2.13
CA TRP A 94 -17.99 -2.82 1.61
C TRP A 94 -18.24 -1.73 0.57
N SER A 95 -17.59 -0.58 0.72
CA SER A 95 -17.63 0.52 -0.25
C SER A 95 -16.33 0.62 -1.04
N VAL A 96 -16.44 1.12 -2.27
CA VAL A 96 -15.29 1.67 -2.99
C VAL A 96 -15.33 3.17 -2.74
N ASP A 97 -14.39 3.66 -1.93
CA ASP A 97 -14.34 5.05 -1.48
C ASP A 97 -13.79 5.97 -2.57
N GLY A 98 -12.95 5.43 -3.45
CA GLY A 98 -12.41 6.17 -4.59
C GLY A 98 -11.57 5.30 -5.52
N ILE A 99 -11.45 5.74 -6.77
CA ILE A 99 -10.59 5.13 -7.80
C ILE A 99 -9.65 6.21 -8.32
N PHE A 100 -8.37 5.88 -8.36
CA PHE A 100 -7.31 6.83 -8.63
C PHE A 100 -6.42 6.32 -9.76
N GLN A 101 -6.32 7.11 -10.82
CA GLN A 101 -5.29 6.95 -11.83
C GLN A 101 -4.06 7.73 -11.36
N SER A 102 -2.99 7.01 -11.05
CA SER A 102 -1.79 7.58 -10.46
C SER A 102 -0.61 6.68 -10.74
N GLU A 103 0.58 7.29 -10.84
CA GLU A 103 1.87 6.57 -10.88
C GLU A 103 2.06 5.64 -9.68
N LEU A 104 1.37 5.89 -8.56
CA LEU A 104 1.40 5.00 -7.41
C LEU A 104 0.95 3.58 -7.77
N ALA A 105 0.01 3.40 -8.70
CA ALA A 105 -0.43 2.07 -9.14
C ALA A 105 0.72 1.29 -9.81
N GLU A 106 1.54 1.97 -10.61
CA GLU A 106 2.71 1.36 -11.26
C GLU A 106 3.83 1.12 -10.24
N LYS A 107 4.13 2.10 -9.38
CA LYS A 107 5.14 1.99 -8.33
C LYS A 107 4.82 0.87 -7.32
N PHE A 108 3.54 0.72 -6.96
CA PHE A 108 3.08 -0.38 -6.12
C PHE A 108 3.33 -1.72 -6.81
N ASP A 109 2.93 -1.87 -8.07
CA ASP A 109 3.12 -3.11 -8.85
C ASP A 109 4.60 -3.50 -8.98
N GLN A 110 5.47 -2.52 -9.22
CA GLN A 110 6.92 -2.72 -9.24
C GLN A 110 7.46 -3.16 -7.86
N GLY A 111 6.94 -2.58 -6.78
CA GLY A 111 7.26 -2.98 -5.41
C GLY A 111 6.87 -4.43 -5.12
N ILE A 112 5.67 -4.85 -5.53
CA ILE A 112 5.20 -6.24 -5.39
C ILE A 112 6.08 -7.19 -6.18
N SER A 113 6.36 -6.88 -7.44
CA SER A 113 7.23 -7.68 -8.31
C SER A 113 8.63 -7.84 -7.69
N TRP A 114 9.18 -6.77 -7.13
CA TRP A 114 10.46 -6.82 -6.45
C TRP A 114 10.43 -7.74 -5.22
N ILE A 115 9.37 -7.68 -4.40
CA ILE A 115 9.21 -8.57 -3.24
C ILE A 115 9.16 -10.02 -3.70
N ASP A 116 8.34 -10.34 -4.70
CA ASP A 116 8.20 -11.70 -5.22
C ASP A 116 9.52 -12.30 -5.73
N GLU A 117 10.40 -11.47 -6.28
CA GLU A 117 11.71 -11.87 -6.80
C GLU A 117 12.79 -11.99 -5.72
N ASN A 118 12.75 -11.15 -4.68
CA ASN A 118 13.88 -10.95 -3.77
C ASN A 118 13.65 -11.42 -2.33
N ILE A 119 12.40 -11.67 -1.93
CA ILE A 119 12.05 -12.07 -0.57
C ILE A 119 11.63 -13.55 -0.60
N PRO A 120 12.54 -14.48 -0.25
CA PRO A 120 12.27 -15.92 -0.31
C PRO A 120 11.37 -16.42 0.81
N GLU A 121 11.14 -15.63 1.85
CA GLU A 121 10.30 -16.00 2.99
C GLU A 121 8.85 -16.21 2.55
N GLU A 122 8.31 -17.39 2.84
CA GLU A 122 6.93 -17.72 2.47
C GLU A 122 5.92 -17.02 3.39
N ASN A 123 6.23 -16.85 4.69
CA ASN A 123 5.28 -16.35 5.70
C ASN A 123 5.36 -14.82 5.91
N ILE A 124 5.37 -14.03 4.84
CA ILE A 124 5.40 -12.57 4.92
C ILE A 124 4.00 -12.00 4.72
N ILE A 125 3.50 -11.23 5.70
CA ILE A 125 2.39 -10.30 5.52
C ILE A 125 2.94 -9.01 4.94
N VAL A 126 2.29 -8.51 3.88
CA VAL A 126 2.56 -7.18 3.34
C VAL A 126 1.39 -6.24 3.63
N ARG A 127 1.70 -5.06 4.17
CA ARG A 127 0.75 -3.97 4.41
C ARG A 127 1.17 -2.74 3.61
N LEU A 128 0.23 -1.90 3.20
CA LEU A 128 0.56 -0.59 2.64
C LEU A 128 0.61 0.46 3.76
N LEU A 129 1.81 0.92 4.09
CA LEU A 129 2.04 2.02 5.01
C LEU A 129 1.97 3.36 4.27
N VAL A 130 1.08 4.24 4.73
CA VAL A 130 0.89 5.60 4.22
C VAL A 130 1.33 6.59 5.30
N ILE A 131 2.14 7.57 4.90
CA ILE A 131 2.62 8.63 5.78
C ILE A 131 2.24 9.98 5.15
N PRO A 132 1.00 10.47 5.37
CA PRO A 132 0.47 11.62 4.65
C PRO A 132 1.33 12.88 4.79
N ALA A 133 1.82 13.19 6.00
CA ALA A 133 2.64 14.38 6.24
C ALA A 133 3.95 14.39 5.46
N TYR A 134 4.43 13.21 5.05
CA TYR A 134 5.65 13.04 4.27
C TYR A 134 5.36 12.73 2.80
N GLN A 135 4.10 12.52 2.39
CA GLN A 135 3.74 12.06 1.05
C GLN A 135 4.44 10.75 0.67
N THR A 136 4.64 9.88 1.66
CA THR A 136 5.39 8.63 1.50
C THR A 136 4.43 7.44 1.51
N HIS A 137 4.64 6.52 0.57
CA HIS A 137 4.01 5.20 0.53
C HIS A 137 5.10 4.13 0.60
N ALA A 138 4.90 3.14 1.46
CA ALA A 138 5.82 2.03 1.63
C ALA A 138 5.08 0.72 1.84
N LEU A 139 5.68 -0.38 1.39
CA LEU A 139 5.24 -1.73 1.71
C LEU A 139 5.94 -2.14 3.01
N TRP A 140 5.14 -2.49 4.01
CA TRP A 140 5.60 -2.97 5.30
C TRP A 140 5.48 -4.49 5.34
N LEU A 141 6.64 -5.14 5.34
CA LEU A 141 6.80 -6.58 5.33
C LEU A 141 6.97 -7.06 6.77
N ILE A 142 6.13 -8.00 7.19
CA ILE A 142 6.12 -8.57 8.54
C ILE A 142 6.21 -10.09 8.40
N ASP A 143 7.23 -10.70 9.00
CA ASP A 143 7.35 -12.15 9.10
C ASP A 143 6.38 -12.69 10.16
N GLU A 144 5.39 -13.49 9.75
CA GLU A 144 4.41 -14.08 10.67
C GLU A 144 5.03 -15.07 11.65
N SER A 145 6.15 -15.69 11.26
CA SER A 145 6.86 -16.65 12.11
C SER A 145 7.68 -15.94 13.19
N ASN A 146 8.05 -14.68 12.94
CA ASN A 146 8.71 -13.81 13.90
C ASN A 146 8.33 -12.35 13.66
N ILE A 147 7.26 -11.90 14.30
CA ILE A 147 6.70 -10.54 14.11
C ILE A 147 7.67 -9.39 14.40
N ASN A 148 8.81 -9.66 15.05
CA ASN A 148 9.86 -8.65 15.28
C ASN A 148 10.78 -8.48 14.06
N ASN A 149 10.79 -9.43 13.14
CA ASN A 149 11.48 -9.35 11.86
C ASN A 149 10.58 -8.60 10.87
N GLN A 150 10.81 -7.30 10.77
CA GLN A 150 10.01 -6.40 9.95
C GLN A 150 10.91 -5.55 9.07
N LYS A 151 10.46 -5.30 7.84
CA LYS A 151 11.21 -4.56 6.84
C LYS A 151 10.29 -3.58 6.11
N ILE A 152 10.88 -2.51 5.59
CA ILE A 152 10.18 -1.48 4.83
C ILE A 152 10.73 -1.43 3.41
N LEU A 153 9.84 -1.42 2.43
CA LEU A 153 10.16 -1.13 1.04
C LEU A 153 9.46 0.17 0.66
N VAL A 154 10.19 1.27 0.51
CA VAL A 154 9.60 2.55 0.10
C VAL A 154 9.31 2.50 -1.40
N ILE A 155 8.05 2.69 -1.78
CA ILE A 155 7.61 2.62 -3.18
C ILE A 155 7.32 4.01 -3.76
N ASP A 156 7.05 5.01 -2.92
CA ASP A 156 6.84 6.38 -3.36
C ASP A 156 7.22 7.36 -2.23
N ALA A 157 7.95 8.40 -2.57
CA ALA A 157 8.32 9.48 -1.65
C ALA A 157 8.87 10.68 -2.45
N PRO A 158 8.88 11.89 -1.88
CA PRO A 158 9.67 13.00 -2.40
C PRO A 158 11.16 12.64 -2.55
N LEU A 159 11.76 13.00 -3.68
CA LEU A 159 13.14 12.63 -4.04
C LEU A 159 14.17 13.18 -3.05
N GLU A 160 13.90 14.35 -2.48
CA GLU A 160 14.74 15.02 -1.48
C GLU A 160 14.93 14.20 -0.20
N TYR A 161 14.10 13.19 0.04
CA TYR A 161 14.25 12.32 1.21
C TYR A 161 15.31 11.25 1.03
N GLY A 162 15.80 11.03 -0.20
CA GLY A 162 16.92 10.13 -0.48
C GLY A 162 16.60 8.64 -0.32
N PHE A 163 15.33 8.24 -0.45
CA PHE A 163 14.95 6.82 -0.53
C PHE A 163 15.30 6.23 -1.89
N ASN A 164 15.59 4.93 -1.93
CA ASN A 164 15.66 4.20 -3.19
C ASN A 164 14.22 3.89 -3.63
N LEU A 165 13.80 4.50 -4.74
CA LEU A 165 12.44 4.41 -5.27
C LEU A 165 12.41 3.60 -6.57
N PRO A 166 11.25 3.03 -6.96
CA PRO A 166 11.11 2.36 -8.23
C PRO A 166 11.53 3.26 -9.42
N PRO A 167 12.14 2.68 -10.48
CA PRO A 167 12.46 1.26 -10.68
C PRO A 167 13.80 0.84 -10.03
N LYS A 168 14.45 1.71 -9.25
CA LYS A 168 15.76 1.45 -8.61
C LYS A 168 15.65 0.84 -7.22
N ILE A 169 14.53 0.20 -6.90
CA ILE A 169 14.42 -0.56 -5.66
C ILE A 169 15.45 -1.69 -5.73
N ASP A 170 16.40 -1.67 -4.80
CA ASP A 170 17.48 -2.65 -4.71
C ASP A 170 17.54 -3.32 -3.34
N LYS A 171 16.84 -2.79 -2.34
CA LYS A 171 16.78 -3.36 -0.99
C LYS A 171 15.58 -2.84 -0.20
N THR A 172 15.18 -3.64 0.78
CA THR A 172 14.40 -3.20 1.94
C THR A 172 15.26 -2.41 2.93
N GLN A 173 14.62 -1.66 3.82
CA GLN A 173 15.21 -0.98 4.96
C GLN A 173 14.73 -1.61 6.27
N GLU A 174 15.61 -1.60 7.28
CA GLU A 174 15.21 -1.88 8.67
C GLU A 174 14.34 -0.74 9.21
N ILE A 175 13.40 -1.07 10.10
CA ILE A 175 12.43 -0.11 10.65
C ILE A 175 13.11 1.11 11.28
N GLU A 176 14.16 0.89 12.06
CA GLU A 176 14.93 1.97 12.69
C GLU A 176 15.57 2.89 11.67
N GLN A 177 16.16 2.34 10.59
CA GLN A 177 16.80 3.14 9.54
C GLN A 177 15.77 4.01 8.82
N PHE A 178 14.62 3.41 8.49
CA PHE A 178 13.50 4.09 7.85
C PHE A 178 12.97 5.25 8.70
N LEU A 179 12.67 5.02 9.98
CA LEU A 179 12.15 6.04 10.89
C LEU A 179 13.18 7.15 11.14
N ASN A 180 14.46 6.81 11.29
CA ASN A 180 15.52 7.81 11.44
C ASN A 180 15.68 8.68 10.19
N GLN A 181 15.55 8.08 9.00
CA GLN A 181 15.56 8.82 7.74
C GLN A 181 14.36 9.78 7.65
N LEU A 182 13.15 9.33 7.96
CA LEU A 182 11.96 10.21 8.03
C LEU A 182 12.14 11.35 9.03
N ARG A 183 12.62 11.07 10.24
CA ARG A 183 12.87 12.11 11.27
C ARG A 183 13.91 13.16 10.83
N SER A 184 14.80 12.80 9.92
CA SER A 184 15.87 13.69 9.45
C SER A 184 15.40 14.71 8.41
N VAL A 185 14.22 14.52 7.81
CA VAL A 185 13.70 15.38 6.75
C VAL A 185 12.57 16.28 7.27
N LYS A 186 12.43 17.46 6.66
CA LYS A 186 11.28 18.33 6.93
C LYS A 186 10.04 17.77 6.24
N HIS A 187 8.90 17.86 6.90
CA HIS A 187 7.61 17.40 6.38
C HIS A 187 6.60 18.54 6.28
N ALA A 188 5.46 18.29 5.62
CA ALA A 188 4.39 19.27 5.57
C ALA A 188 3.81 19.51 6.98
N GLU A 189 3.78 20.76 7.42
CA GLU A 189 3.18 21.16 8.69
C GLU A 189 1.64 21.22 8.55
N GLY A 190 0.91 20.83 9.60
CA GLY A 190 -0.56 20.91 9.65
C GLY A 190 -1.33 19.64 9.26
N LEU A 191 -0.65 18.57 8.83
CA LEU A 191 -1.23 17.23 8.66
C LEU A 191 -1.01 16.42 9.94
N THR A 192 -1.79 16.72 10.98
CA THR A 192 -1.72 16.08 12.31
C THR A 192 -3.00 15.30 12.59
N GLU A 193 -3.14 14.10 12.04
CA GLU A 193 -4.20 13.17 12.47
C GLU A 193 -3.62 12.02 13.27
#